data_AF-A0AAU8N9P7-F1
#
_entry.id   AF-A0AAU8N9P7-F1
#
_cell.length_a   1.000
_cell.length_b   1.000
_cell.length_c   1.000
_cell.angle_alpha   90.00
_cell.angle_beta   90.00
_cell.angle_gamma   90.00
#
_symmetry.space_group_name_H-M   'P 1'
#
loop_
_entity.id
_entity.type
_entity.pdbx_description
1 polymer ?
#
loop_
_entity_poly.entity_id
_entity_poly.type
_entity_poly.pdbx_seq_one_letter_code
_entity_poly.pdbx_strand_id
1 'polypeptide(L)'
;MKKVKLFICITVIFLLAACQSSQQSKLITEETIDFDINTAVEMVKAKEKMIVDAALREKLTKPEYKEMEQSFTKEFGNRAQDILGILCINNMDAEPNADIYINKNILYPTIFHEGIKITKAVVHKTEYENEFFNETTLTIKEEYVGDDEKLKSWNREYIFIPDENGEWKFSGFSGVLNFSGEDYNMNNLELKR
;
A
#
# COMPACT_ATOMS: atom_id res chain seq x y z
N MET A 1 46.14 -18.29 34.63
CA MET A 1 44.66 -18.32 34.57
C MET A 1 43.98 -16.96 34.81
N LYS A 2 44.39 -16.15 35.82
CA LYS A 2 43.77 -14.83 36.08
C LYS A 2 43.90 -13.79 34.93
N LYS A 3 45.05 -13.78 34.22
CA LYS A 3 45.30 -12.83 33.12
C LYS A 3 44.48 -13.11 31.84
N VAL A 4 44.17 -14.38 31.57
CA VAL A 4 43.36 -14.79 30.40
C VAL A 4 41.88 -14.43 30.62
N LYS A 5 41.37 -14.59 31.84
CA LYS A 5 40.00 -14.19 32.19
C LYS A 5 39.80 -12.66 32.10
N LEU A 6 40.81 -11.88 32.47
CA LEU A 6 40.76 -10.41 32.37
C LEU A 6 40.74 -9.94 30.90
N PHE A 7 41.52 -10.60 30.04
CA PHE A 7 41.56 -10.27 28.61
C PHE A 7 40.21 -10.54 27.93
N ILE A 8 39.58 -11.69 28.23
CA ILE A 8 38.26 -12.05 27.70
C ILE A 8 37.17 -11.06 28.15
N CYS A 9 37.18 -10.61 29.40
CA CYS A 9 36.21 -9.61 29.88
C CYS A 9 36.35 -8.26 29.14
N ILE A 10 37.58 -7.82 28.84
CA ILE A 10 37.80 -6.55 28.13
C ILE A 10 37.32 -6.66 26.68
N THR A 11 37.56 -7.79 26.00
CA THR A 11 37.09 -8.00 24.62
C THR A 11 35.57 -8.03 24.52
N VAL A 12 34.87 -8.61 25.51
CA VAL A 12 33.40 -8.63 25.57
C VAL A 12 32.82 -7.21 25.76
N ILE A 13 33.46 -6.35 26.56
CA ILE A 13 33.02 -4.96 26.75
C ILE A 13 33.17 -4.14 25.46
N PHE A 14 34.25 -4.32 24.70
CA PHE A 14 34.44 -3.65 23.41
C PHE A 14 33.44 -4.12 22.33
N LEU A 15 33.06 -5.41 22.34
CA LEU A 15 32.03 -5.94 21.44
C LEU A 15 30.61 -5.44 21.78
N LEU A 16 30.32 -5.19 23.05
CA LEU A 16 29.02 -4.63 23.49
C LEU A 16 28.92 -3.12 23.23
N ALA A 17 30.02 -2.37 23.30
CA ALA A 17 30.03 -0.93 23.00
C ALA A 17 29.87 -0.62 21.49
N ALA A 18 30.28 -1.55 20.61
CA ALA A 18 30.09 -1.42 19.16
C ALA A 18 28.64 -1.63 18.69
N CYS A 19 27.74 -2.11 19.56
CA CYS A 19 26.31 -2.27 19.26
C CYS A 19 25.46 -1.03 19.57
N GLN A 20 26.03 0.06 20.11
CA GLN A 20 25.26 1.25 20.52
C GLN A 20 25.36 2.44 19.56
N SER A 21 26.01 2.31 18.40
CA SER A 21 26.20 3.44 17.48
C SER A 21 25.35 3.40 16.21
N SER A 22 24.14 2.82 16.22
CA SER A 22 23.13 3.32 15.29
C SER A 22 22.70 4.68 15.84
N GLN A 23 23.38 5.72 15.39
CA GLN A 23 23.05 7.10 15.73
C GLN A 23 21.67 7.39 15.11
N GLN A 24 20.62 6.99 15.81
CA GLN A 24 19.24 7.23 15.41
C GLN A 24 19.06 8.74 15.46
N SER A 25 18.79 9.35 14.30
CA SER A 25 18.60 10.80 14.24
C SER A 25 17.53 11.21 15.22
N LYS A 26 17.77 12.28 15.98
CA LYS A 26 16.84 12.72 17.00
C LYS A 26 15.65 13.41 16.33
N LEU A 27 14.45 12.96 16.67
CA LEU A 27 13.20 13.60 16.26
C LEU A 27 13.12 15.00 16.87
N ILE A 28 12.85 16.01 16.05
CA ILE A 28 12.63 17.40 16.45
C ILE A 28 11.13 17.62 16.69
N THR A 29 10.30 17.28 15.71
CA THR A 29 8.84 17.46 15.78
C THR A 29 8.11 16.29 15.14
N GLU A 30 6.91 16.03 15.63
CA GLU A 30 5.95 15.11 15.03
C GLU A 30 4.58 15.76 15.09
N GLU A 31 3.91 15.83 13.94
CA GLU A 31 2.59 16.44 13.79
C GLU A 31 1.66 15.48 13.06
N THR A 32 0.42 15.41 13.52
CA THR A 32 -0.67 14.72 12.81
C THR A 32 -1.79 15.73 12.58
N ILE A 33 -2.14 15.94 11.31
CA ILE A 33 -3.14 16.91 10.88
C ILE A 33 -4.28 16.16 10.22
N ASP A 34 -5.52 16.47 10.60
CA ASP A 34 -6.70 15.93 9.92
C ASP A 34 -6.74 16.41 8.46
N PHE A 35 -6.95 15.48 7.55
CA PHE A 35 -7.14 15.76 6.13
C PHE A 35 -8.63 15.75 5.79
N ASP A 36 -9.04 16.58 4.83
CA ASP A 36 -10.45 16.63 4.42
C ASP A 36 -10.92 15.27 3.92
N ILE A 37 -11.89 14.70 4.65
CA ILE A 37 -12.35 13.34 4.41
C ILE A 37 -13.05 13.21 3.06
N ASN A 38 -13.71 14.26 2.57
CA ASN A 38 -14.40 14.22 1.27
C ASN A 38 -13.38 14.17 0.12
N THR A 39 -12.32 14.97 0.22
CA THR A 39 -11.18 14.92 -0.70
C THR A 39 -10.52 13.55 -0.66
N ALA A 40 -10.32 12.98 0.54
CA ALA A 40 -9.77 11.64 0.69
C ALA A 40 -10.61 10.56 0.00
N VAL A 41 -11.94 10.64 0.15
CA VAL A 41 -12.89 9.74 -0.52
C VAL A 41 -12.74 9.84 -2.04
N GLU A 42 -12.74 11.04 -2.61
CA GLU A 42 -12.63 11.19 -4.08
C GLU A 42 -11.26 10.72 -4.61
N MET A 43 -10.18 10.93 -3.87
CA MET A 43 -8.85 10.41 -4.22
C MET A 43 -8.83 8.88 -4.29
N VAL A 44 -9.39 8.20 -3.28
CA VAL A 44 -9.46 6.73 -3.26
C VAL A 44 -10.42 6.22 -4.33
N LYS A 45 -11.60 6.85 -4.46
CA LYS A 45 -12.62 6.50 -5.44
C LYS A 45 -12.09 6.49 -6.87
N ALA A 46 -11.32 7.51 -7.25
CA ALA A 46 -10.73 7.59 -8.57
C ALA A 46 -9.81 6.39 -8.87
N LYS A 47 -8.99 6.00 -7.89
CA LYS A 47 -8.05 4.87 -8.03
C LYS A 47 -8.78 3.54 -8.06
N GLU A 48 -9.66 3.31 -7.10
CA GLU A 48 -10.42 2.06 -7.02
C GLU A 48 -11.35 1.87 -8.20
N LYS A 49 -11.89 2.95 -8.77
CA LYS A 49 -12.70 2.86 -9.98
C LYS A 49 -11.92 2.21 -11.12
N MET A 50 -10.64 2.56 -11.30
CA MET A 50 -9.81 1.95 -12.34
C MET A 50 -9.59 0.45 -12.10
N ILE A 51 -9.38 0.06 -10.84
CA ILE A 51 -9.19 -1.33 -10.43
C ILE A 51 -10.48 -2.12 -10.67
N VAL A 52 -11.63 -1.59 -10.24
CA VAL A 52 -12.95 -2.23 -10.45
C VAL A 52 -13.28 -2.32 -11.94
N ASP A 53 -13.06 -1.26 -12.73
CA ASP A 53 -13.32 -1.27 -14.17
C ASP A 53 -12.46 -2.31 -14.90
N ALA A 54 -11.18 -2.46 -14.50
CA ALA A 54 -10.29 -3.49 -15.03
C ALA A 54 -10.77 -4.89 -14.61
N ALA A 55 -11.12 -5.03 -13.33
CA ALA A 55 -11.61 -6.25 -12.70
C ALA A 55 -12.90 -6.80 -13.28
N LEU A 56 -13.77 -5.95 -13.82
CA LEU A 56 -15.03 -6.37 -14.43
C LEU A 56 -14.80 -7.02 -15.81
N ARG A 57 -13.68 -6.75 -16.48
CA ARG A 57 -13.35 -7.35 -17.78
C ARG A 57 -12.98 -8.82 -17.62
N GLU A 58 -13.35 -9.65 -18.58
CA GLU A 58 -12.93 -11.06 -18.60
C GLU A 58 -11.47 -11.20 -19.07
N LYS A 59 -11.14 -10.45 -20.12
CA LYS A 59 -9.84 -10.47 -20.80
C LYS A 59 -9.55 -9.13 -21.46
N LEU A 60 -8.30 -8.95 -21.86
CA LEU A 60 -7.76 -7.79 -22.56
C LEU A 60 -6.98 -8.27 -23.78
N THR A 61 -7.17 -7.60 -24.91
CA THR A 61 -6.22 -7.68 -26.02
C THR A 61 -4.91 -6.97 -25.65
N LYS A 62 -3.82 -7.25 -26.38
CA LYS A 62 -2.54 -6.57 -26.14
C LYS A 62 -2.60 -5.03 -26.25
N PRO A 63 -3.28 -4.44 -27.26
CA PRO A 63 -3.46 -2.99 -27.30
C PRO A 63 -4.18 -2.44 -26.06
N GLU A 64 -5.26 -3.10 -25.62
CA GLU A 64 -6.02 -2.67 -24.43
C GLU A 64 -5.20 -2.78 -23.15
N TYR A 65 -4.39 -3.83 -23.00
CA TYR A 65 -3.48 -3.95 -21.86
C TYR A 65 -2.43 -2.82 -21.87
N LYS A 66 -1.90 -2.44 -23.03
CA LYS A 66 -0.94 -1.34 -23.13
C LYS A 66 -1.57 0.02 -22.78
N GLU A 67 -2.81 0.26 -23.20
CA GLU A 67 -3.56 1.46 -22.80
C GLU A 67 -3.84 1.46 -21.30
N MET A 68 -4.21 0.30 -20.75
CA MET A 68 -4.40 0.12 -19.31
C MET A 68 -3.10 0.40 -18.55
N GLU A 69 -1.98 -0.16 -18.98
CA GLU A 69 -0.65 0.05 -18.42
C GLU A 69 -0.27 1.53 -18.37
N GLN A 70 -0.53 2.28 -19.43
CA GLN A 70 -0.29 3.73 -19.46
C GLN A 70 -1.16 4.47 -18.44
N SER A 71 -2.46 4.16 -18.39
CA SER A 71 -3.38 4.78 -17.43
C SER A 71 -3.01 4.47 -15.98
N PHE A 72 -2.67 3.21 -15.67
CA PHE A 72 -2.24 2.78 -14.34
C PHE A 72 -0.89 3.40 -13.98
N THR A 73 0.05 3.51 -14.92
CA THR A 73 1.35 4.16 -14.66
C THR A 73 1.17 5.64 -14.30
N LYS A 74 0.23 6.33 -14.93
CA LYS A 74 -0.10 7.71 -14.58
C LYS A 74 -0.62 7.83 -13.14
N GLU A 75 -1.48 6.92 -12.71
CA GLU A 75 -2.20 7.03 -11.44
C GLU A 75 -1.50 6.35 -10.25
N PHE A 76 -0.73 5.29 -10.50
CA PHE A 76 -0.06 4.48 -9.48
C PHE A 76 1.47 4.56 -9.57
N GLY A 77 2.02 5.26 -10.57
CA GLY A 77 3.45 5.44 -10.74
C GLY A 77 4.20 4.11 -10.86
N ASN A 78 5.25 3.95 -10.05
CA ASN A 78 6.07 2.74 -10.02
C ASN A 78 5.33 1.49 -9.52
N ARG A 79 4.18 1.65 -8.85
CA ARG A 79 3.34 0.53 -8.37
C ARG A 79 2.41 -0.04 -9.44
N ALA A 80 2.32 0.60 -10.61
CA ALA A 80 1.39 0.17 -11.66
C ALA A 80 1.63 -1.27 -12.10
N GLN A 81 2.89 -1.65 -12.31
CA GLN A 81 3.26 -3.01 -12.73
C GLN A 81 2.94 -4.05 -11.65
N ASP A 82 3.19 -3.73 -10.39
CA ASP A 82 2.85 -4.62 -9.27
C ASP A 82 1.34 -4.89 -9.24
N ILE A 83 0.53 -3.84 -9.38
CA ILE A 83 -0.94 -3.93 -9.40
C ILE A 83 -1.42 -4.70 -10.63
N LEU A 84 -0.88 -4.44 -11.82
CA LEU A 84 -1.27 -5.15 -13.04
C LEU A 84 -0.86 -6.62 -13.01
N GLY A 85 0.30 -6.94 -12.45
CA GLY A 85 0.76 -8.32 -12.26
C GLY A 85 -0.12 -9.12 -11.30
N ILE A 86 -0.82 -8.45 -10.40
CA ILE A 86 -1.86 -9.05 -9.55
C ILE A 86 -3.17 -9.23 -10.35
N LEU A 87 -3.60 -8.19 -11.06
CA LEU A 87 -4.88 -8.18 -11.78
C LEU A 87 -4.90 -9.08 -13.01
N CYS A 88 -3.76 -9.31 -13.66
CA CYS A 88 -3.68 -10.05 -14.92
C CYS A 88 -2.98 -11.40 -14.72
N ILE A 89 -3.58 -12.45 -15.30
CA ILE A 89 -2.98 -13.79 -15.33
C ILE A 89 -1.90 -13.80 -16.42
N ASN A 90 -0.64 -13.70 -16.01
CA ASN A 90 0.50 -13.82 -16.91
C ASN A 90 0.71 -15.29 -17.29
N ASN A 91 0.25 -15.68 -18.47
CA ASN A 91 0.61 -16.98 -19.06
C ASN A 91 1.87 -16.80 -19.93
N MET A 92 3.03 -17.18 -19.39
CA MET A 92 4.33 -17.10 -20.08
C MET A 92 4.39 -17.95 -21.36
N ASP A 93 3.54 -18.97 -21.47
CA ASP A 93 3.48 -19.88 -22.62
C ASP A 93 2.45 -19.44 -23.68
N ALA A 94 1.78 -18.32 -23.48
CA ALA A 94 0.75 -17.85 -24.40
C ALA A 94 1.35 -17.34 -25.72
N GLU A 95 0.61 -17.53 -26.81
CA GLU A 95 1.03 -17.05 -28.13
C GLU A 95 1.27 -15.52 -28.13
N PRO A 96 2.14 -15.01 -29.02
CA PRO A 96 2.45 -13.58 -29.11
C PRO A 96 1.25 -12.66 -29.37
N ASN A 97 0.06 -13.18 -29.70
CA ASN A 97 -1.17 -12.39 -29.88
C ASN A 97 -2.32 -12.87 -28.99
N ALA A 98 -2.05 -13.74 -28.01
CA ALA A 98 -3.07 -14.23 -27.10
C ALA A 98 -3.63 -13.11 -26.21
N ASP A 99 -4.91 -13.27 -25.85
CA ASP A 99 -5.58 -12.41 -24.89
C ASP A 99 -4.99 -12.60 -23.48
N ILE A 100 -5.00 -11.51 -22.71
CA ILE A 100 -4.55 -11.46 -21.31
C ILE A 100 -5.79 -11.58 -20.42
N TYR A 101 -5.86 -12.62 -19.60
CA TYR A 101 -7.03 -12.87 -18.74
C TYR A 101 -6.93 -12.10 -17.43
N ILE A 102 -8.07 -11.63 -16.92
CA ILE A 102 -8.15 -10.97 -15.62
C ILE A 102 -8.27 -12.02 -14.51
N ASN A 103 -7.50 -11.86 -13.45
CA ASN A 103 -7.57 -12.69 -12.27
C ASN A 103 -8.73 -12.26 -11.37
N LYS A 104 -9.87 -12.96 -11.49
CA LYS A 104 -11.09 -12.69 -10.71
C LYS A 104 -10.97 -13.01 -9.23
N ASN A 105 -9.94 -13.74 -8.81
CA ASN A 105 -9.81 -14.22 -7.44
C ASN A 105 -9.00 -13.28 -6.52
N ILE A 106 -8.32 -12.27 -7.07
CA ILE A 106 -7.41 -11.40 -6.28
C ILE A 106 -7.99 -9.99 -6.06
N LEU A 107 -9.30 -9.84 -6.24
CA LEU A 107 -9.95 -8.56 -6.02
C LEU A 107 -10.29 -8.35 -4.55
N TYR A 108 -9.85 -7.21 -4.04
CA TYR A 108 -10.08 -6.78 -2.67
C TYR A 108 -11.37 -5.97 -2.53
N PRO A 109 -11.94 -5.88 -1.31
CA PRO A 109 -12.97 -4.90 -0.99
C PRO A 109 -12.52 -3.48 -1.34
N THR A 110 -13.45 -2.68 -1.84
CA THR A 110 -13.27 -1.27 -2.26
C THR A 110 -14.43 -0.44 -1.74
N ILE A 111 -14.35 0.88 -1.79
CA ILE A 111 -15.44 1.78 -1.37
C ILE A 111 -16.72 1.58 -2.19
N PHE A 112 -16.66 0.90 -3.32
CA PHE A 112 -17.83 0.52 -4.12
C PHE A 112 -18.61 -0.66 -3.54
N HIS A 113 -18.07 -1.34 -2.52
CA HIS A 113 -18.72 -2.43 -1.83
C HIS A 113 -19.45 -1.93 -0.57
N GLU A 114 -20.58 -2.58 -0.26
CA GLU A 114 -21.35 -2.30 0.95
C GLU A 114 -20.51 -2.53 2.21
N GLY A 115 -20.69 -1.66 3.20
CA GLY A 115 -19.92 -1.70 4.45
C GLY A 115 -18.49 -1.19 4.36
N ILE A 116 -17.90 -0.95 3.18
CA ILE A 116 -16.56 -0.36 3.06
C ILE A 116 -16.64 1.17 3.05
N LYS A 117 -15.86 1.81 3.91
CA LYS A 117 -15.81 3.27 4.08
C LYS A 117 -14.40 3.78 4.36
N ILE A 118 -14.13 5.00 3.89
CA ILE A 118 -13.00 5.78 4.39
C ILE A 118 -13.36 6.30 5.78
N THR A 119 -12.59 5.93 6.79
CA THR A 119 -12.89 6.27 8.21
C THR A 119 -11.90 7.28 8.79
N LYS A 120 -10.71 7.43 8.20
CA LYS A 120 -9.70 8.37 8.66
C LYS A 120 -8.86 8.86 7.49
N ALA A 121 -8.51 10.13 7.48
CA ALA A 121 -7.52 10.69 6.56
C ALA A 121 -6.66 11.68 7.34
N VAL A 122 -5.36 11.47 7.34
CA VAL A 122 -4.42 12.28 8.14
C VAL A 122 -3.12 12.50 7.41
N VAL A 123 -2.54 13.69 7.57
CA VAL A 123 -1.17 14.00 7.17
C VAL A 123 -0.29 13.84 8.40
N HIS A 124 0.68 12.94 8.29
CA HIS A 124 1.75 12.76 9.26
C HIS A 124 2.99 13.51 8.78
N LYS A 125 3.57 14.32 9.66
CA LYS A 125 4.83 15.03 9.40
C LYS A 125 5.81 14.73 10.53
N THR A 126 7.03 14.36 10.15
CA THR A 126 8.12 14.15 11.10
C THR A 126 9.35 14.92 10.64
N GLU A 127 9.94 15.70 11.54
CA GLU A 127 11.18 16.43 11.31
C GLU A 127 12.28 15.89 12.24
N TYR A 128 13.46 15.65 11.69
CA TYR A 128 14.61 15.11 12.40
C TYR A 128 15.81 16.07 12.30
N GLU A 129 16.78 15.92 13.21
CA GLU A 129 18.04 16.69 13.15
C GLU A 129 18.80 16.48 11.83
N ASN A 130 18.68 15.29 11.24
CA ASN A 130 19.13 15.04 9.89
C ASN A 130 17.93 15.08 8.95
N GLU A 131 17.85 16.15 8.15
CA GLU A 131 16.76 16.42 7.20
C GLU A 131 16.49 15.30 6.21
N PHE A 132 17.47 14.41 5.97
CA PHE A 132 17.29 13.21 5.14
C PHE A 132 16.17 12.28 5.66
N PHE A 133 15.90 12.31 6.96
CA PHE A 133 14.83 11.50 7.56
C PHE A 133 13.50 12.25 7.69
N ASN A 134 13.43 13.51 7.23
CA ASN A 134 12.17 14.24 7.23
C ASN A 134 11.17 13.53 6.32
N GLU A 135 9.95 13.35 6.81
CA GLU A 135 8.90 12.65 6.10
C GLU A 135 7.59 13.43 6.21
N THR A 136 6.84 13.46 5.12
CA THR A 136 5.47 13.95 5.09
C THR A 136 4.64 12.96 4.29
N THR A 137 3.67 12.34 4.95
CA THR A 137 2.89 11.26 4.37
C THR A 137 1.41 11.48 4.66
N LEU A 138 0.58 11.44 3.62
CA LEU A 138 -0.87 11.37 3.75
C LEU A 138 -1.29 9.91 3.80
N THR A 139 -1.98 9.54 4.87
CA THR A 139 -2.57 8.21 5.06
C THR A 139 -4.08 8.33 5.01
N ILE A 140 -4.70 7.55 4.11
CA ILE A 140 -6.17 7.45 3.99
C ILE A 140 -6.57 6.02 4.37
N LYS A 141 -7.27 5.87 5.49
CA LYS A 141 -7.72 4.60 6.04
C LYS A 141 -9.12 4.25 5.55
N GLU A 142 -9.23 3.05 5.02
CA GLU A 142 -10.44 2.39 4.60
C GLU A 142 -10.70 1.18 5.51
N GLU A 143 -11.95 1.01 5.94
CA GLU A 143 -12.35 -0.06 6.87
C GLU A 143 -13.72 -0.62 6.49
N TYR A 144 -13.95 -1.87 6.89
CA TYR A 144 -15.29 -2.45 6.90
C TYR A 144 -16.03 -2.06 8.18
N VAL A 145 -17.21 -1.49 8.02
CA VAL A 145 -18.09 -1.02 9.11
C VAL A 145 -19.46 -1.70 9.13
N GLY A 146 -19.60 -2.81 8.40
CA GLY A 146 -20.81 -3.63 8.41
C GLY A 146 -20.80 -4.71 9.49
N ASP A 147 -21.75 -5.63 9.39
CA ASP A 147 -22.00 -6.66 10.41
C ASP A 147 -21.38 -8.04 10.09
N ASP A 148 -20.73 -8.22 8.94
CA ASP A 148 -20.05 -9.48 8.60
C ASP A 148 -18.83 -9.71 9.51
N GLU A 149 -18.93 -10.71 10.38
CA GLU A 149 -17.87 -11.12 11.32
C GLU A 149 -16.54 -11.41 10.63
N LYS A 150 -16.55 -11.92 9.38
CA LYS A 150 -15.32 -12.23 8.65
C LYS A 150 -14.53 -10.98 8.28
N LEU A 151 -15.21 -9.84 8.17
CA LEU A 151 -14.63 -8.58 7.70
C LEU A 151 -14.44 -7.55 8.81
N LYS A 152 -14.85 -7.82 10.05
CA LYS A 152 -14.76 -6.86 11.17
C LYS A 152 -13.37 -6.29 11.45
N SER A 153 -12.31 -7.01 11.12
CA SER A 153 -10.93 -6.55 11.28
C SER A 153 -10.30 -6.06 9.97
N TRP A 154 -11.05 -6.09 8.87
CA TRP A 154 -10.57 -5.69 7.57
C TRP A 154 -10.37 -4.18 7.52
N ASN A 155 -9.14 -3.78 7.18
CA ASN A 155 -8.77 -2.39 6.95
C ASN A 155 -7.59 -2.32 5.98
N ARG A 156 -7.51 -1.20 5.27
CA ARG A 156 -6.42 -0.86 4.35
C ARG A 156 -6.10 0.62 4.48
N GLU A 157 -4.83 0.96 4.32
CA GLU A 157 -4.39 2.33 4.26
C GLU A 157 -3.75 2.61 2.90
N TYR A 158 -4.20 3.68 2.24
CA TYR A 158 -3.52 4.26 1.10
C TYR A 158 -2.48 5.25 1.61
N ILE A 159 -1.25 5.11 1.12
CA ILE A 159 -0.11 5.93 1.51
C ILE A 159 0.27 6.82 0.34
N PHE A 160 0.32 8.13 0.59
CA PHE A 160 0.71 9.14 -0.38
C PHE A 160 1.87 9.97 0.15
N ILE A 161 2.78 10.34 -0.74
CA ILE A 161 3.89 11.26 -0.48
C ILE A 161 3.74 12.49 -1.38
N PRO A 162 4.09 13.69 -0.92
CA PRO A 162 4.04 14.87 -1.77
C PRO A 162 5.12 14.78 -2.85
N ASP A 163 4.81 15.24 -4.06
CA ASP A 163 5.78 15.45 -5.13
C ASP A 163 6.46 16.84 -5.01
N GLU A 164 7.30 17.19 -5.98
CA GLU A 164 8.01 18.47 -6.02
C GLU A 164 7.07 19.70 -6.11
N ASN A 165 5.82 19.50 -6.55
CA ASN A 165 4.80 20.55 -6.64
C ASN A 165 3.88 20.58 -5.39
N GLY A 166 4.10 19.67 -4.43
CA GLY A 166 3.23 19.49 -3.27
C GLY A 166 1.95 18.70 -3.56
N GLU A 167 1.85 18.04 -4.72
CA GLU A 167 0.73 17.16 -5.05
C GLU A 167 0.92 15.76 -4.44
N TRP A 168 -0.18 15.14 -3.99
CA TRP A 168 -0.12 13.82 -3.36
C TRP A 168 0.04 12.70 -4.39
N LYS A 169 1.21 12.05 -4.38
CA LYS A 169 1.51 10.90 -5.23
C LYS A 169 1.36 9.60 -4.44
N PHE A 170 0.69 8.63 -5.04
CA PHE A 170 0.54 7.29 -4.47
C PHE A 170 1.90 6.61 -4.27
N SER A 171 2.15 6.09 -3.07
CA SER A 171 3.39 5.42 -2.67
C SER A 171 3.16 3.92 -2.43
N GLY A 172 2.02 3.56 -1.83
CA GLY A 172 1.71 2.17 -1.56
C GLY A 172 0.51 1.97 -0.66
N PHE A 173 0.41 0.75 -0.16
CA PHE A 173 -0.63 0.29 0.73
C PHE A 173 -0.05 -0.24 2.04
N SER A 174 -0.84 -0.17 3.11
CA SER A 174 -0.64 -0.91 4.36
C SER A 174 -1.94 -1.60 4.79
N GLY A 175 -1.86 -2.53 5.73
CA GLY A 175 -3.00 -3.28 6.25
C GLY A 175 -3.28 -4.59 5.49
N VAL A 176 -4.56 -4.97 5.42
CA VAL A 176 -5.01 -6.22 4.83
C VAL A 176 -5.21 -6.04 3.33
N LEU A 177 -4.17 -6.39 2.58
CA LEU A 177 -4.30 -6.72 1.17
C LEU A 177 -4.65 -8.21 1.10
N ASN A 178 -5.64 -8.62 0.29
CA ASN A 178 -6.08 -10.03 0.17
C ASN A 178 -4.96 -10.95 -0.34
N PHE A 179 -3.99 -11.28 0.53
CA PHE A 179 -2.82 -12.11 0.24
C PHE A 179 -2.47 -13.08 1.39
N SER A 180 -3.30 -13.16 2.43
CA SER A 180 -3.03 -13.95 3.64
C SER A 180 -3.91 -15.21 3.80
N GLY A 181 -4.21 -15.88 2.68
CA GLY A 181 -4.49 -17.33 2.71
C GLY A 181 -5.95 -17.78 2.81
N GLU A 182 -6.93 -16.88 2.79
CA GLU A 182 -8.31 -17.23 2.46
C GLU A 182 -8.74 -16.42 1.24
N ASP A 183 -9.34 -17.10 0.25
CA ASP A 183 -9.78 -16.53 -1.02
C ASP A 183 -10.92 -15.51 -0.80
N TYR A 184 -10.57 -14.30 -0.36
CA TYR A 184 -11.51 -13.19 -0.31
C TYR A 184 -11.74 -12.70 -1.74
N ASN A 185 -12.76 -13.27 -2.37
CA ASN A 185 -13.24 -12.93 -3.69
C ASN A 185 -14.14 -11.67 -3.60
N MET A 186 -14.09 -10.80 -4.60
CA MET A 186 -14.99 -9.64 -4.79
C MET A 186 -16.49 -10.01 -4.62
N ASN A 187 -16.84 -11.27 -4.90
CA ASN A 187 -18.19 -11.80 -4.72
C ASN A 187 -18.65 -11.92 -3.25
N ASN A 188 -17.75 -11.74 -2.27
CA ASN A 188 -18.09 -11.81 -0.85
C ASN A 188 -18.75 -10.52 -0.33
N LEU A 189 -18.75 -9.44 -1.11
CA LEU A 189 -19.42 -8.19 -0.77
C LEU A 189 -20.31 -7.72 -1.91
N GLU A 190 -21.52 -7.28 -1.58
CA GLU A 190 -22.41 -6.68 -2.57
C GLU A 190 -21.85 -5.31 -3.00
N LEU A 191 -21.87 -5.04 -4.31
CA LEU A 191 -21.61 -3.70 -4.83
C LEU A 191 -22.77 -2.79 -4.45
N LYS A 192 -22.44 -1.56 -4.03
CA LYS A 192 -23.41 -0.49 -3.81
C LYS A 192 -24.20 -0.26 -5.10
N ARG A 193 -25.53 -0.17 -4.98
CA ARG A 193 -26.44 0.12 -6.10
C ARG A 193 -26.41 1.59 -6.50
#